data_AF-A0A397HYD0-F1
#
_entry.id   AF-A0A397HYD0-F1
#
_cell.length_a   1.000
_cell.length_b   1.000
_cell.length_c   1.000
_cell.angle_alpha   90.00
_cell.angle_beta   90.00
_cell.angle_gamma   90.00
#
_symmetry.space_group_name_H-M   'P 1'
#
loop_
_entity.id
_entity.type
_entity.pdbx_description
1 polymer ?
#
loop_
_entity_poly.entity_id
_entity_poly.type
_entity_poly.pdbx_seq_one_letter_code
_entity_poly.pdbx_strand_id
1 'polypeptide(L)'
;MSAGIQQSVPSRAYILNLYHSLLRASRSFSNYNFRDYAYRRIRDSFHQHKNETGPTKIIELVKNAEKELEVIKRQGYLNNLYAVDKLVVEEEINEKKATRFRGDN
;
A
#
# COMPACT_ATOMS: atom_id res chain seq x y z
N MET A 1 -29.78 -20.03 14.71
CA MET A 1 -29.89 -18.56 14.52
C MET A 1 -28.57 -17.96 14.98
N SER A 2 -27.60 -17.85 14.09
CA SER A 2 -26.25 -17.40 14.42
C SER A 2 -26.27 -15.89 14.60
N ALA A 3 -25.94 -15.42 15.79
CA ALA A 3 -25.87 -14.00 16.12
C ALA A 3 -25.04 -13.25 15.07
N GLY A 4 -25.69 -12.34 14.34
CA GLY A 4 -25.01 -11.43 13.43
C GLY A 4 -24.05 -10.58 14.24
N ILE A 5 -22.75 -10.77 14.04
CA ILE A 5 -21.72 -9.93 14.65
C ILE A 5 -22.01 -8.50 14.18
N GLN A 6 -22.48 -7.67 15.10
CA GLN A 6 -22.74 -6.27 14.87
C GLN A 6 -21.38 -5.58 14.77
N GLN A 7 -20.74 -5.66 13.60
CA GLN A 7 -19.48 -4.99 13.36
C GLN A 7 -19.73 -3.49 13.35
N SER A 8 -19.14 -2.79 14.32
CA SER A 8 -19.18 -1.33 14.38
C SER A 8 -18.46 -0.74 13.17
N VAL A 9 -19.01 0.32 12.58
CA VAL A 9 -18.35 1.01 11.47
C VAL A 9 -17.00 1.58 11.95
N PRO A 10 -15.88 1.23 11.31
CA PRO A 10 -14.58 1.72 11.70
C PRO A 10 -14.49 3.25 11.57
N SER A 11 -13.80 3.89 12.52
CA SER A 11 -13.67 5.34 12.53
C SER A 11 -12.83 5.84 11.35
N ARG A 12 -13.07 7.09 10.92
CA ARG A 12 -12.27 7.74 9.87
C ARG A 12 -10.77 7.73 10.20
N ALA A 13 -10.41 7.94 11.46
CA ALA A 13 -9.02 7.92 11.91
C ALA A 13 -8.38 6.54 11.71
N TYR A 14 -9.12 5.46 12.02
CA TYR A 14 -8.66 4.09 11.79
C TYR A 14 -8.39 3.83 10.29
N ILE A 15 -9.33 4.22 9.43
CA ILE A 15 -9.21 4.03 7.97
C ILE A 15 -7.99 4.78 7.42
N LEU A 16 -7.72 6.00 7.87
CA LEU A 16 -6.54 6.76 7.47
C LEU A 16 -5.23 6.14 7.96
N ASN A 17 -5.21 5.61 9.18
CA ASN A 17 -4.06 4.88 9.70
C ASN A 17 -3.78 3.60 8.92
N LEU A 18 -4.82 2.87 8.54
CA LEU A 18 -4.72 1.69 7.69
C LEU A 18 -4.18 2.04 6.30
N TYR A 19 -4.70 3.12 5.69
CA TYR A 19 -4.18 3.66 4.42
C TYR A 19 -2.68 3.96 4.49
N HIS A 20 -2.24 4.73 5.49
CA HIS A 20 -0.83 5.05 5.67
C HIS A 20 0.02 3.80 5.95
N SER A 21 -0.52 2.81 6.64
CA SER A 21 0.18 1.55 6.90
C SER A 21 0.39 0.75 5.62
N LEU A 22 -0.62 0.69 4.74
CA LEU A 22 -0.52 0.08 3.42
C LEU A 22 0.52 0.79 2.54
N LEU A 23 0.50 2.12 2.50
CA LEU A 23 1.50 2.90 1.74
C LEU A 23 2.92 2.75 2.27
N ARG A 24 3.10 2.58 3.58
CA ARG A 24 4.42 2.30 4.16
C ARG A 24 4.87 0.88 3.82
N ALA A 25 3.97 -0.10 3.91
CA ALA A 25 4.27 -1.49 3.58
C ALA A 25 4.64 -1.66 2.10
N SER A 26 3.98 -0.95 1.17
CA SER A 26 4.34 -1.01 -0.26
C SER A 26 5.74 -0.46 -0.56
N ARG A 27 6.29 0.42 0.28
CA ARG A 27 7.67 0.90 0.12
C ARG A 27 8.72 -0.14 0.48
N SER A 28 8.35 -1.23 1.15
CA SER A 28 9.27 -2.30 1.54
C SER A 28 9.68 -3.22 0.39
N PHE A 29 9.01 -3.14 -0.76
CA PHE A 29 9.42 -3.84 -1.97
C PHE A 29 10.75 -3.26 -2.50
N SER A 30 11.73 -4.15 -2.68
CA SER A 30 13.03 -3.82 -3.28
C SER A 30 12.84 -3.41 -4.75
N ASN A 31 12.07 -4.22 -5.50
CA ASN A 31 11.78 -4.01 -6.91
C ASN A 31 10.82 -2.82 -7.12
N TYR A 32 11.25 -1.88 -7.96
CA TYR A 32 10.55 -0.66 -8.34
C TYR A 32 9.16 -0.93 -8.91
N ASN A 33 9.00 -1.93 -9.77
CA ASN A 33 7.72 -2.23 -10.40
C ASN A 33 6.67 -2.65 -9.37
N PHE A 34 7.05 -3.50 -8.42
CA PHE A 34 6.15 -3.92 -7.35
C PHE A 34 5.85 -2.78 -6.38
N ARG A 35 6.86 -1.98 -6.02
CA ARG A 35 6.70 -0.80 -5.17
C ARG A 35 5.73 0.21 -5.79
N ASP A 36 5.93 0.58 -7.04
CA ASP A 36 5.11 1.59 -7.73
C ASP A 36 3.69 1.06 -8.01
N TYR A 37 3.57 -0.19 -8.46
CA TYR A 37 2.27 -0.82 -8.67
C TYR A 37 1.46 -0.88 -7.37
N ALA A 38 2.05 -1.38 -6.28
CA ALA A 38 1.36 -1.48 -5.00
C ALA A 38 0.96 -0.09 -4.48
N TYR A 39 1.86 0.90 -4.57
CA TYR A 39 1.57 2.27 -4.18
C TYR A 39 0.38 2.87 -4.97
N ARG A 40 0.40 2.73 -6.31
CA ARG A 40 -0.69 3.20 -7.18
C ARG A 40 -2.00 2.48 -6.89
N ARG A 41 -1.98 1.15 -6.84
CA ARG A 41 -3.17 0.32 -6.59
C ARG A 41 -3.84 0.66 -5.26
N ILE A 42 -3.07 0.85 -4.19
CA ILE A 42 -3.59 1.27 -2.88
C ILE A 42 -4.25 2.65 -3.01
N ARG A 43 -3.56 3.62 -3.63
CA ARG A 43 -4.09 4.98 -3.77
C ARG A 43 -5.39 5.01 -4.58
N ASP A 44 -5.42 4.30 -5.70
CA ASP A 44 -6.57 4.27 -6.60
C ASP A 44 -7.76 3.57 -5.93
N SER A 45 -7.52 2.48 -5.21
CA SER A 45 -8.57 1.75 -4.45
C SER A 45 -9.22 2.64 -3.38
N PHE A 46 -8.41 3.36 -2.59
CA PHE A 46 -8.93 4.28 -1.56
C PHE A 46 -9.63 5.49 -2.17
N HIS A 47 -9.15 5.99 -3.32
CA HIS A 47 -9.80 7.09 -4.02
C HIS A 47 -11.17 6.68 -4.59
N GLN A 48 -11.26 5.50 -5.19
CA GLN A 48 -12.48 4.95 -5.75
C GLN A 48 -13.59 4.82 -4.69
N HIS A 49 -13.24 4.47 -3.45
CA HIS A 49 -14.20 4.25 -2.36
C HIS A 49 -14.33 5.43 -1.40
N LYS A 50 -13.75 6.60 -1.73
CA LYS A 50 -13.72 7.77 -0.84
C LYS A 50 -15.12 8.25 -0.39
N ASN A 51 -16.11 8.15 -1.26
CA ASN A 51 -17.47 8.64 -1.03
C ASN A 51 -18.45 7.52 -0.64
N GLU A 52 -17.94 6.32 -0.34
CA GLU A 52 -18.78 5.21 0.08
C GLU A 52 -19.44 5.52 1.43
N THR A 53 -20.76 5.39 1.50
CA THR A 53 -21.55 5.74 2.70
C THR A 53 -22.21 4.50 3.32
N GLY A 54 -22.23 3.37 2.60
CA GLY A 54 -22.82 2.13 3.08
C GLY A 54 -22.01 1.51 4.23
N PRO A 55 -22.55 1.37 5.46
CA PRO A 55 -21.80 0.89 6.61
C PRO A 55 -21.26 -0.53 6.42
N THR A 56 -22.09 -1.43 5.86
CA THR A 56 -21.70 -2.82 5.56
C THR A 56 -20.53 -2.89 4.58
N LYS A 57 -20.57 -2.04 3.54
CA LYS A 57 -19.53 -2.00 2.51
C LYS A 57 -18.23 -1.40 3.03
N ILE A 58 -18.30 -0.38 3.89
CA ILE A 58 -17.13 0.17 4.58
C ILE A 58 -16.45 -0.91 5.42
N ILE A 59 -17.21 -1.67 6.20
CA ILE A 59 -16.67 -2.75 7.04
C ILE A 59 -15.99 -3.82 6.18
N GLU A 60 -16.61 -4.21 5.06
CA GLU A 60 -16.03 -5.17 4.14
C GLU A 60 -14.73 -4.67 3.50
N LEU A 61 -14.71 -3.42 3.02
CA LEU A 61 -13.54 -2.79 2.43
C LEU A 61 -12.38 -2.69 3.42
N VAL A 62 -12.66 -2.31 4.67
CA VAL A 62 -11.64 -2.24 5.72
C VAL A 62 -11.07 -3.63 6.03
N LYS A 63 -11.93 -4.64 6.18
CA LYS A 63 -11.50 -6.02 6.39
C LYS A 63 -10.65 -6.55 5.23
N ASN A 64 -10.99 -6.18 4.00
CA ASN A 64 -10.19 -6.54 2.82
C ASN A 64 -8.84 -5.81 2.82
N ALA A 65 -8.81 -4.52 3.15
CA ALA A 65 -7.60 -3.73 3.27
C ALA A 65 -6.65 -4.24 4.38
N GLU A 66 -7.18 -4.74 5.49
CA GLU A 66 -6.40 -5.40 6.55
C GLU A 66 -5.73 -6.68 6.05
N LYS A 67 -6.46 -7.53 5.33
CA LYS A 67 -5.90 -8.72 4.70
C LYS A 67 -4.83 -8.37 3.66
N GLU A 68 -5.08 -7.37 2.83
CA GLU A 68 -4.11 -6.87 1.86
C GLU A 68 -2.83 -6.37 2.54
N LEU A 69 -2.94 -5.70 3.68
CA LEU A 69 -1.78 -5.24 4.45
C LEU A 69 -0.88 -6.41 4.88
N GLU A 70 -1.47 -7.51 5.36
CA GLU A 70 -0.71 -8.71 5.72
C GLU A 70 -0.04 -9.36 4.51
N VAL A 71 -0.73 -9.38 3.37
CA VAL A 71 -0.18 -9.92 2.13
C VAL A 71 1.01 -9.06 1.68
N ILE A 72 0.86 -7.74 1.63
CA ILE A 72 1.93 -6.82 1.21
C ILE A 72 3.15 -6.96 2.12
N LYS A 73 2.96 -7.06 3.44
CA LYS A 73 4.07 -7.27 4.38
C LYS A 73 4.83 -8.57 4.10
N ARG A 74 4.11 -9.68 3.89
CA ARG A 74 4.71 -10.99 3.58
C ARG A 74 5.44 -10.96 2.24
N GLN A 75 4.82 -10.40 1.21
CA GLN A 75 5.40 -10.29 -0.12
C GLN A 75 6.61 -9.35 -0.14
N GLY A 76 6.58 -8.25 0.61
CA GLY A 76 7.73 -7.37 0.77
C GLY A 76 8.92 -8.10 1.40
N TYR A 77 8.66 -8.90 2.44
CA TYR A 77 9.71 -9.73 3.06
C TYR A 77 10.29 -10.76 2.09
N LEU A 78 9.44 -11.52 1.38
CA LEU A 78 9.89 -12.51 0.39
C LEU A 78 10.65 -11.86 -0.77
N ASN A 79 10.19 -10.70 -1.25
CA ASN A 79 10.85 -9.95 -2.31
C ASN A 79 12.23 -9.45 -1.88
N ASN A 80 12.43 -9.14 -0.59
CA ASN A 80 13.74 -8.79 -0.06
C ASN A 80 14.64 -10.03 0.11
N LEU A 81 14.08 -11.17 0.52
CA LEU A 81 14.82 -12.43 0.69
C LEU A 81 15.35 -12.98 -0.64
N TYR A 82 14.55 -12.87 -1.70
CA TYR A 82 14.88 -13.29 -3.06
C TYR A 82 15.14 -12.10 -3.98
N ALA A 83 15.68 -11.01 -3.45
CA ALA A 83 16.04 -9.85 -4.26
C ALA A 83 17.14 -10.25 -5.24
N VAL A 84 16.80 -10.27 -6.53
CA VAL A 84 17.77 -10.33 -7.63
C VAL A 84 18.37 -8.93 -7.81
N ASP A 85 19.54 -8.84 -8.42
CA ASP A 85 20.18 -7.57 -8.77
C ASP A 85 19.20 -6.59 -9.39
N LYS A 86 19.36 -5.32 -9.02
CA LYS A 86 18.46 -4.24 -9.45
C LYS A 86 18.38 -4.19 -10.97
N LEU A 87 17.19 -3.89 -11.48
CA LEU A 87 17.01 -3.69 -12.92
C LEU A 87 17.80 -2.45 -13.35
N VAL A 88 18.36 -2.44 -14.57
CA VAL A 88 19.11 -1.30 -15.14
C VAL A 88 18.31 0.01 -15.07
N VAL A 89 16.98 -0.06 -15.22
CA VAL A 89 16.06 1.09 -15.10
C VAL A 89 16.05 1.67 -13.67
N GLU A 90 16.33 0.88 -12.64
CA GLU A 90 16.42 1.36 -11.27
C GLU A 90 17.70 2.13 -11.01
N GLU A 91 18.82 1.77 -11.65
CA GLU A 91 20.08 2.51 -11.58
C GLU A 91 19.90 3.91 -12.16
N GLU A 92 19.34 4.00 -13.37
CA GLU A 92 19.14 5.26 -14.08
C GLU A 92 18.17 6.20 -13.35
N ILE A 93 17.09 5.66 -12.74
CA ILE A 93 16.16 6.47 -11.91
C ILE A 93 16.86 6.99 -10.66
N ASN A 94 17.75 6.21 -10.03
CA ASN A 94 18.43 6.64 -8.82
C ASN A 94 19.50 7.70 -9.13
N GLU A 95 20.21 7.57 -10.26
CA GLU A 95 21.14 8.58 -10.77
C GLU A 95 20.42 9.89 -11.13
N LYS A 96 19.27 9.83 -11.81
CA LYS A 96 18.43 11.00 -12.11
C LYS A 96 17.87 11.68 -10.86
N LYS A 97 17.60 10.91 -9.79
CA LYS A 97 17.23 11.50 -8.49
C LYS A 97 18.45 12.14 -7.82
N ALA A 98 19.58 11.46 -7.76
CA ALA A 98 20.80 11.98 -7.14
C ALA A 98 21.29 13.27 -7.81
N THR A 99 21.20 13.36 -9.14
CA THR A 99 21.53 14.57 -9.91
C THR A 99 20.52 15.70 -9.68
N ARG A 100 19.22 15.41 -9.52
CA ARG A 100 18.21 16.43 -9.17
C ARG A 100 18.35 16.98 -7.74
N PHE A 101 18.99 16.25 -6.82
CA PHE A 101 19.27 16.72 -5.45
C PHE A 101 20.65 17.37 -5.31
N ARG A 102 21.57 17.15 -6.25
CA ARG A 102 22.75 18.00 -6.44
C ARG A 102 22.31 19.24 -7.19
N GLY A 103 21.71 20.18 -6.46
CA GLY A 103 21.54 21.53 -6.98
C GLY A 103 22.92 22.09 -7.30
N ASP A 104 23.24 22.17 -8.59
CA ASP A 104 24.24 23.10 -9.09
C ASP A 104 23.77 24.51 -8.68
N ASN A 105 24.49 25.08 -7.71
CA ASN A 105 24.54 26.53 -7.46
C ASN A 105 25.47 27.17 -8.49
#